data_AF-R4ZH47-F1
#
_entry.id   AF-R4ZH47-F1
#
_cell.length_a   1.000
_cell.length_b   1.000
_cell.length_c   1.000
_cell.angle_alpha   90.00
_cell.angle_beta   90.00
_cell.angle_gamma   90.00
#
_symmetry.space_group_name_H-M   'P 1'
#
loop_
_entity.id
_entity.type
_entity.pdbx_description
1 polymer ?
#
loop_
_entity_poly.entity_id
_entity_poly.type
_entity_poly.pdbx_seq_one_letter_code
_entity_poly.pdbx_strand_id
1 'polypeptide(L)'
;RKIWLSSSFFPTVIHFIDGNGKTLLNGTLSLSDQGGEIPGFETFLYRMTPNNYPNDDVIKTIWETLHECSFTDFLKTNTSVPVQKCSGNESLNNEVLSRFGKFDFRTGYQVYTAVYALAHSLH
;
A
#
# COMPACT_ATOMS: atom_id res chain seq x y z
N ARG A 1 -27.66 6.49 -22.78
CA ARG A 1 -26.26 6.37 -22.33
C ARG A 1 -26.17 6.97 -20.94
N LYS A 2 -25.73 6.22 -19.93
CA LYS A 2 -25.55 6.75 -18.56
C LYS A 2 -24.07 7.11 -18.38
N ILE A 3 -23.79 8.23 -17.71
CA ILE A 3 -22.45 8.64 -17.32
C ILE A 3 -22.46 8.69 -15.79
N TRP A 4 -21.53 7.97 -15.18
CA TRP A 4 -21.36 7.97 -13.73
C TRP A 4 -20.31 9.00 -13.35
N LEU A 5 -20.60 9.78 -12.31
CA LEU A 5 -19.66 10.67 -11.65
C LEU A 5 -19.39 10.13 -10.26
N SER A 6 -18.13 10.01 -9.87
CA SER A 6 -17.75 9.44 -8.58
C SER A 6 -16.68 10.24 -7.85
N SER A 7 -16.61 10.02 -6.54
CA SER A 7 -15.57 10.58 -5.67
C SER A 7 -14.18 9.98 -5.98
N SER A 8 -13.13 10.60 -5.44
CA SER A 8 -11.74 10.16 -5.67
C SER A 8 -11.37 8.82 -5.05
N PHE A 9 -12.19 8.30 -4.14
CA PHE A 9 -12.00 6.96 -3.58
C PHE A 9 -12.46 5.83 -4.53
N PHE A 10 -13.26 6.15 -5.54
CA PHE A 10 -13.89 5.16 -6.40
C PHE A 10 -12.90 4.27 -7.18
N PRO A 11 -11.79 4.78 -7.75
CA PRO A 11 -10.77 3.94 -8.39
C PRO A 11 -10.16 2.89 -7.46
N THR A 12 -10.10 3.15 -6.15
CA THR A 12 -9.62 2.17 -5.16
C THR A 12 -10.64 1.06 -4.93
N VAL A 13 -11.93 1.41 -4.91
CA VAL A 13 -13.02 0.46 -4.59
C VAL A 13 -13.46 -0.37 -5.79
N ILE A 14 -13.29 0.12 -7.03
CA ILE A 14 -13.74 -0.57 -8.25
C ILE A 14 -13.15 -1.98 -8.38
N HIS A 15 -11.95 -2.21 -7.82
CA HIS A 15 -11.30 -3.52 -7.80
C HIS A 15 -12.07 -4.58 -6.99
N PHE A 16 -12.89 -4.15 -6.03
CA PHE A 16 -13.74 -5.03 -5.22
C PHE A 16 -15.13 -5.24 -5.81
N ILE A 17 -15.47 -4.54 -6.90
CA ILE A 17 -16.77 -4.67 -7.57
C ILE A 17 -16.65 -5.69 -8.70
N ASP A 18 -17.39 -6.79 -8.57
CA ASP A 18 -17.37 -7.89 -9.53
C ASP A 18 -18.67 -8.05 -10.33
N GLY A 19 -18.58 -8.88 -11.37
CA GLY A 19 -19.70 -9.23 -12.23
C GLY A 19 -20.25 -8.04 -13.02
N ASN A 20 -21.58 -7.98 -13.12
CA ASN A 20 -22.28 -6.98 -13.93
C ASN A 20 -22.08 -5.53 -13.45
N GLY A 21 -21.69 -5.33 -12.18
CA GLY A 21 -21.40 -4.00 -11.63
C GLY A 21 -20.18 -3.34 -12.27
N LYS A 22 -19.13 -4.11 -12.53
CA LYS A 22 -17.89 -3.60 -13.16
C LYS A 22 -18.14 -3.12 -14.59
N THR A 23 -18.92 -3.88 -15.35
CA THR A 23 -19.33 -3.50 -16.72
C THR A 23 -20.25 -2.29 -16.73
N LEU A 24 -21.18 -2.20 -15.76
CA LEU A 24 -22.10 -1.07 -15.63
C LEU A 24 -21.38 0.26 -15.32
N LEU A 25 -20.32 0.18 -14.51
CA LEU A 25 -19.52 1.32 -14.06
C LEU A 25 -18.35 1.62 -14.99
N ASN A 26 -18.19 0.86 -16.07
CA ASN A 26 -17.15 1.12 -17.05
C ASN A 26 -17.36 2.50 -17.70
N GLY A 27 -16.29 3.29 -17.77
CA GLY A 27 -16.35 4.68 -18.24
C GLY A 27 -16.86 5.69 -17.20
N THR A 28 -16.86 5.35 -15.91
CA THR A 28 -17.10 6.32 -14.82
C THR A 28 -16.04 7.42 -14.82
N LEU A 29 -16.46 8.66 -14.67
CA LEU A 29 -15.56 9.79 -14.43
C LEU A 29 -15.41 9.98 -12.92
N SER A 30 -14.18 9.88 -12.42
CA SER A 30 -13.87 10.06 -11.01
C SER A 30 -13.05 11.33 -10.81
N LEU A 31 -13.24 11.98 -9.66
CA LEU A 31 -12.29 12.98 -9.19
C LEU A 31 -10.96 12.29 -8.91
N SER A 32 -9.84 12.99 -9.13
CA SER A 32 -8.51 12.43 -8.86
C SER A 32 -7.86 13.25 -7.76
N ASP A 33 -7.39 12.58 -6.72
CA ASP A 33 -6.63 13.23 -5.66
C ASP A 33 -5.34 13.81 -6.20
N GLN A 34 -4.88 14.93 -5.65
CA GLN A 34 -3.58 15.48 -6.02
C GLN A 34 -2.48 14.51 -5.59
N GLY A 35 -1.74 13.99 -6.59
CA GLY A 35 -0.52 13.21 -6.39
C GLY A 35 0.71 14.09 -6.57
N GLY A 36 1.85 13.57 -6.11
CA GLY A 36 3.15 14.18 -6.29
C GLY A 36 4.25 13.20 -5.88
N GLU A 37 5.49 13.57 -6.20
CA GLU A 37 6.64 12.80 -5.78
C GLU A 37 6.95 13.05 -4.30
N ILE A 38 7.30 12.00 -3.56
CA ILE A 38 7.80 12.10 -2.20
C ILE A 38 9.32 11.83 -2.25
N PRO A 39 10.17 12.86 -2.16
CA PRO A 39 11.61 12.69 -2.29
C PRO A 39 12.16 11.67 -1.29
N GLY A 40 12.91 10.68 -1.79
CA GLY A 40 13.55 9.65 -0.97
C GLY A 40 12.62 8.51 -0.52
N PHE A 41 11.31 8.56 -0.80
CA PHE A 41 10.37 7.52 -0.38
C PHE A 41 10.63 6.17 -1.04
N GLU A 42 10.93 6.16 -2.34
CA GLU A 42 11.32 4.93 -3.04
C GLU A 42 12.58 4.31 -2.41
N THR A 43 13.60 5.12 -2.13
CA THR A 43 14.82 4.64 -1.47
C THR A 43 14.55 4.11 -0.07
N PHE A 44 13.64 4.75 0.67
CA PHE A 44 13.19 4.26 1.97
C PHE A 44 12.55 2.88 1.84
N LEU A 45 11.64 2.67 0.88
CA LEU A 45 10.99 1.38 0.65
C LEU A 45 12.02 0.27 0.37
N TYR A 46 13.01 0.50 -0.49
CA TYR A 46 14.07 -0.50 -0.75
C TYR A 46 14.92 -0.84 0.49
N ARG A 47 15.05 0.08 1.44
CA ARG A 47 15.83 -0.11 2.67
C ARG A 47 14.99 -0.56 3.86
N MET A 48 13.67 -0.63 3.70
CA MET A 48 12.73 -0.97 4.75
C MET A 48 12.82 -2.46 5.08
N THR A 49 13.82 -2.87 5.87
CA THR A 49 13.99 -4.25 6.32
C THR A 49 13.79 -4.35 7.83
N PRO A 50 13.27 -5.47 8.35
CA PRO A 50 13.14 -5.69 9.80
C PRO A 50 14.49 -5.64 10.53
N ASN A 51 15.60 -5.92 9.85
CA ASN A 51 16.95 -5.81 10.41
C ASN A 51 17.38 -4.35 10.61
N ASN A 52 16.99 -3.45 9.70
CA ASN A 52 17.29 -2.02 9.81
C ASN A 52 16.40 -1.32 10.85
N TYR A 53 15.22 -1.88 11.11
CA TYR A 53 14.22 -1.32 12.02
C TYR A 53 13.68 -2.39 13.00
N PRO A 54 14.53 -2.93 13.89
CA PRO A 54 14.19 -4.11 14.70
C PRO A 54 13.10 -3.86 15.74
N ASN A 55 12.85 -2.59 16.11
CA ASN A 55 11.86 -2.20 17.11
C ASN A 55 10.61 -1.55 16.49
N ASP A 56 10.48 -1.58 15.15
CA ASP A 56 9.34 -1.02 14.45
C ASP A 56 8.35 -2.13 14.07
N ASP A 57 7.32 -2.30 14.90
CA ASP A 57 6.28 -3.30 14.69
C ASP A 57 5.51 -3.06 13.38
N VAL A 58 5.39 -1.80 12.93
CA VAL A 58 4.71 -1.47 11.67
C VAL A 58 5.52 -1.98 10.48
N ILE A 59 6.84 -1.75 10.47
CA ILE A 59 7.73 -2.29 9.43
C ILE A 59 7.69 -3.81 9.41
N LYS A 60 7.65 -4.44 10.58
CA LYS A 60 7.52 -5.90 10.70
C LYS A 60 6.22 -6.41 10.08
N THR A 61 5.07 -5.81 10.41
CA THR A 61 3.77 -6.19 9.84
C THR A 61 3.70 -5.96 8.33
N ILE A 62 4.26 -4.85 7.83
CA ILE A 62 4.34 -4.59 6.40
C ILE A 62 5.18 -5.68 5.72
N TRP A 63 6.33 -6.03 6.30
CA TRP A 63 7.21 -7.07 5.75
C TRP A 63 6.51 -8.44 5.67
N GLU A 64 5.85 -8.86 6.74
CA GLU A 64 5.05 -10.09 6.79
C GLU A 64 3.95 -10.10 5.72
N THR A 65 3.27 -8.97 5.52
CA THR A 65 2.21 -8.81 4.52
C THR A 65 2.75 -8.85 3.08
N LEU A 66 3.89 -8.21 2.82
CA LEU A 66 4.50 -8.16 1.49
C LEU A 66 5.02 -9.52 1.05
N HIS A 67 5.59 -10.29 1.97
CA HIS A 67 6.20 -11.58 1.71
C HIS A 67 5.30 -12.78 2.05
N GLU A 68 4.08 -12.52 2.54
CA GLU A 68 3.10 -13.54 2.95
C GLU A 68 3.71 -14.58 3.91
N CYS A 69 4.54 -14.09 4.84
CA CYS A 69 5.29 -14.87 5.83
C CYS A 69 5.02 -14.36 7.26
N SER A 70 5.50 -15.08 8.28
CA SER A 70 5.41 -14.64 9.68
C SER A 70 6.75 -14.79 10.41
N PHE A 71 7.13 -13.81 11.24
CA PHE A 71 8.26 -13.93 12.16
C PHE A 71 7.91 -14.73 13.41
N THR A 72 6.61 -14.81 13.75
CA THR A 72 6.11 -15.59 14.89
C THR A 72 5.47 -16.88 14.41
N ASP A 73 5.58 -17.96 15.18
CA ASP A 73 5.00 -19.26 14.81
C ASP A 73 3.45 -19.30 14.98
N PHE A 74 2.78 -18.14 15.15
CA PHE A 74 1.42 -18.04 15.71
C PHE A 74 0.31 -17.60 14.75
N LEU A 75 0.58 -17.36 13.46
CA LEU A 75 -0.53 -17.28 12.49
C LEU A 75 -1.02 -18.70 12.17
N LYS A 76 -1.66 -19.34 13.14
CA LYS A 76 -2.62 -20.43 12.91
C LYS A 76 -3.83 -19.82 12.24
N THR A 77 -3.74 -19.57 10.94
CA THR A 77 -4.93 -19.48 10.12
C THR A 77 -5.65 -20.84 10.23
N ASN A 78 -6.99 -20.85 10.25
CA ASN A 78 -7.80 -22.08 10.29
C ASN A 78 -7.66 -22.94 9.01
N THR A 79 -6.63 -22.68 8.20
CA THR A 79 -6.26 -23.40 7.00
C THR A 79 -5.04 -24.26 7.32
N SER A 80 -5.05 -25.52 6.89
CA SER A 80 -4.02 -26.54 7.14
C SER A 80 -2.67 -26.27 6.44
N VAL A 81 -2.34 -25.01 6.14
CA VAL A 81 -1.13 -24.61 5.43
C VAL A 81 -0.17 -23.95 6.43
N PRO A 82 1.04 -24.48 6.63
CA PRO A 82 2.04 -23.81 7.46
C PRO A 82 2.38 -22.44 6.84
N VAL A 83 2.25 -21.37 7.63
CA VAL A 83 2.74 -20.05 7.22
C VAL A 83 4.26 -20.10 7.17
N GLN A 84 4.85 -19.70 6.03
CA GLN A 84 6.30 -19.65 5.86
C GLN A 84 6.92 -18.71 6.89
N LYS A 85 8.04 -19.11 7.50
CA LYS A 85 8.76 -18.25 8.44
C LYS A 85 9.54 -17.17 7.68
N CYS A 86 9.41 -15.91 8.08
CA CYS A 86 10.22 -14.82 7.53
C CYS A 86 11.67 -14.94 8.03
N SER A 87 12.62 -14.78 7.10
CA SER A 87 14.05 -14.68 7.38
C SER A 87 14.50 -13.24 7.67
N GLY A 88 13.76 -12.23 7.19
CA GLY A 88 14.14 -10.81 7.26
C GLY A 88 15.17 -10.40 6.20
N ASN A 89 15.61 -11.35 5.36
CA ASN A 89 16.56 -11.15 4.27
C ASN A 89 15.93 -11.34 2.89
N GLU A 90 14.59 -11.43 2.82
CA GLU A 90 13.87 -11.45 1.55
C GLU A 90 14.16 -10.19 0.72
N SER A 91 14.10 -10.31 -0.61
CA SER A 91 14.34 -9.18 -1.49
C SER A 91 13.03 -8.43 -1.81
N LEU A 92 13.02 -7.12 -1.57
CA LEU A 92 12.01 -6.22 -2.11
C LEU A 92 12.33 -5.98 -3.59
N ASN A 93 11.82 -6.86 -4.45
CA ASN A 93 11.96 -6.71 -5.90
C ASN A 93 10.87 -5.78 -6.47
N ASN A 94 11.01 -5.41 -7.75
CA ASN A 94 10.05 -4.52 -8.42
C ASN A 94 8.61 -5.08 -8.46
N GLU A 95 8.43 -6.40 -8.37
CA GLU A 95 7.12 -7.03 -8.34
C GLU A 95 6.44 -6.83 -6.99
N VAL A 96 7.15 -7.07 -5.88
CA VAL A 96 6.67 -6.78 -4.52
C VAL A 96 6.38 -5.28 -4.38
N LEU A 97 7.27 -4.43 -4.90
CA LEU A 97 7.09 -2.98 -4.86
C LEU A 97 5.97 -2.49 -5.79
N SER A 98 5.63 -3.23 -6.84
CA SER A 98 4.48 -2.90 -7.70
C SER A 98 3.15 -2.91 -6.94
N ARG A 99 3.07 -3.62 -5.80
CA ARG A 99 1.93 -3.58 -4.86
C ARG A 99 1.73 -2.18 -4.26
N PHE A 100 2.77 -1.34 -4.24
CA PHE A 100 2.68 0.09 -3.90
C PHE A 100 2.29 0.98 -5.09
N GLY A 101 1.65 0.43 -6.12
CA GLY A 101 1.05 1.18 -7.21
C GLY A 101 2.06 1.92 -8.09
N LYS A 102 3.24 1.32 -8.35
CA LYS A 102 4.35 1.96 -9.09
C LYS A 102 4.72 3.35 -8.53
N PHE A 103 4.61 3.51 -7.21
CA PHE A 103 4.87 4.77 -6.51
C PHE A 103 3.88 5.91 -6.86
N ASP A 104 2.77 5.67 -7.57
CA ASP A 104 1.65 6.62 -7.68
C ASP A 104 0.76 6.53 -6.43
N PHE A 105 1.32 7.00 -5.30
CA PHE A 105 0.71 6.89 -3.99
C PHE A 105 0.03 8.21 -3.58
N ARG A 106 -1.05 8.56 -4.28
CA ARG A 106 -1.79 9.84 -4.07
C ARG A 106 -2.22 10.05 -2.62
N THR A 107 -2.76 9.01 -1.99
CA THR A 107 -3.15 9.08 -0.57
C THR A 107 -1.95 9.34 0.33
N GLY A 108 -0.80 8.68 0.11
CA GLY A 108 0.37 8.99 0.94
C GLY A 108 1.04 10.31 0.61
N TYR A 109 0.91 10.83 -0.60
CA TYR A 109 1.34 12.20 -0.90
C TYR A 109 0.52 13.23 -0.11
N GLN A 110 -0.79 13.01 0.04
CA GLN A 110 -1.62 13.82 0.93
C GLN A 110 -1.17 13.71 2.39
N VAL A 111 -0.87 12.50 2.89
CA VAL A 111 -0.33 12.29 4.25
C VAL A 111 1.02 13.00 4.43
N TYR A 112 1.93 12.85 3.48
CA TYR A 112 3.23 13.53 3.47
C TYR A 112 3.05 15.04 3.55
N THR A 113 2.18 15.62 2.72
CA THR A 113 1.91 17.05 2.71
C THR A 113 1.29 17.53 4.03
N ALA A 114 0.39 16.74 4.64
CA ALA A 114 -0.21 17.07 5.93
C ALA A 114 0.84 17.10 7.06
N VAL A 115 1.71 16.09 7.13
CA VAL A 115 2.80 16.04 8.12
C VAL A 115 3.79 17.18 7.87
N TYR A 116 4.13 17.46 6.62
CA TYR A 116 5.03 18.54 6.23
C TYR A 116 4.47 19.92 6.62
N ALA A 117 3.18 20.16 6.38
CA ALA A 117 2.50 21.39 6.77
C ALA A 117 2.45 21.57 8.28
N LEU A 118 2.20 20.50 9.04
CA LEU A 118 2.27 20.53 10.50
C LEU A 118 3.68 20.83 11.01
N ALA A 119 4.70 20.19 10.45
CA ALA A 119 6.09 20.48 10.82
C ALA A 119 6.46 21.94 10.51
N HIS A 120 5.98 22.48 9.38
CA HIS A 120 6.20 23.87 8.99
C HIS A 120 5.47 24.88 9.87
N SER A 121 4.30 24.54 10.42
CA SER A 121 3.59 25.44 11.33
C SER A 121 4.19 25.48 12.74
N LEU A 122 4.95 24.44 13.11
CA LEU A 122 5.66 24.33 14.39
C LEU A 122 7.09 24.90 14.34
N HIS A 123 7.62 25.15 13.15
CA HIS A 123 8.95 25.73 12.93
C HIS A 123 8.87 27.26 12.91
#